data_AF-A0A5N5DC48-F1
#
_entry.id   AF-A0A5N5DC48-F1
#
_cell.length_a   1.000
_cell.length_b   1.000
_cell.length_c   1.000
_cell.angle_alpha   90.00
_cell.angle_beta   90.00
_cell.angle_gamma   90.00
#
_symmetry.space_group_name_H-M   'P 1'
#
loop_
_entity.id
_entity.type
_entity.pdbx_description
1 polymer ?
#
loop_
_entity_poly.entity_id
_entity_poly.type
_entity_poly.pdbx_seq_one_letter_code
_entity_poly.pdbx_strand_id
1 'polypeptide(L)'
;MKNLSSDMDYETRKYWAQVLQIVREEMPIGKTGTDISESYVAMIAGLGVAETWMGNFTNAKHHKDAMLKLVAARGGFSTFGSMAQRALKWCEFYPCACLTLRPTLPQLPVHHLHPDVIKTAGTGHRRTMEHLPDQLEESELNMIFFQLHTVALVQLSAPQPAFASVLDDLEHRLLVELFEQKEKFEASPSADPTDLVYAGMLQAAQMCVFGMMTFTRKETPMYGVFAATLRRILDVPNVIDTWRKVASAQSLLWVFFIGWSTGSRLKGDAAGALDNAKWFIRHFSSLIEIIEIREVKSLRRVMRDFPWNPKIYNDPLNSLWNIYLHREDLDMT
;
A
#
# COMPACT_ATOMS: atom_id res chain seq x y z
N MET A 1 -9.76 -16.39 -2.01
CA MET A 1 -8.97 -15.94 -0.85
C MET A 1 -9.59 -16.58 0.39
N LYS A 2 -8.82 -17.23 1.26
CA LYS A 2 -9.36 -17.86 2.48
C LYS A 2 -9.83 -16.74 3.43
N ASN A 3 -11.08 -16.84 3.88
CA ASN A 3 -11.63 -15.96 4.90
C ASN A 3 -11.02 -16.35 6.25
N LEU A 4 -10.29 -15.44 6.91
CA LEU A 4 -9.63 -15.73 8.19
C LEU A 4 -10.61 -15.75 9.38
N SER A 5 -11.90 -15.48 9.18
CA SER A 5 -12.91 -15.60 10.24
C SER A 5 -12.99 -17.02 10.83
N SER A 6 -12.66 -18.04 10.03
CA SER A 6 -12.55 -19.42 10.53
C SER A 6 -11.41 -19.60 11.53
N ASP A 7 -10.39 -18.75 11.45
CA ASP A 7 -9.16 -18.84 12.24
C ASP A 7 -9.19 -17.89 13.46
N MET A 8 -10.28 -17.14 13.65
CA MET A 8 -10.51 -16.35 14.87
C MET A 8 -10.65 -17.27 16.08
N ASP A 9 -9.89 -16.98 17.14
CA ASP A 9 -10.07 -17.62 18.43
C ASP A 9 -11.42 -17.27 19.07
N TYR A 10 -11.80 -18.05 20.08
CA TYR A 10 -13.08 -17.91 20.77
C TYR A 10 -13.28 -16.51 21.36
N GLU A 11 -12.25 -15.93 21.98
CA GLU A 11 -12.33 -14.61 22.61
C GLU A 11 -12.58 -13.52 21.57
N THR A 12 -11.88 -13.56 20.43
CA THR A 12 -12.08 -12.61 19.35
C THR A 12 -13.50 -12.71 18.79
N ARG A 13 -14.04 -13.93 18.60
CA ARG A 13 -15.43 -14.12 18.15
C ARG A 13 -16.44 -13.61 19.16
N LYS A 14 -16.20 -13.80 20.45
CA LYS A 14 -17.05 -13.32 21.54
C LYS A 14 -17.12 -11.79 21.55
N TYR A 15 -15.97 -11.10 21.53
CA TYR A 15 -15.96 -9.63 21.46
C TYR A 15 -16.55 -9.10 20.16
N TRP A 16 -16.33 -9.79 19.04
CA TRP A 16 -16.97 -9.44 17.77
C TRP A 16 -18.49 -9.48 17.86
N ALA A 17 -19.05 -10.57 18.40
CA ALA A 17 -20.49 -10.71 18.59
C ALA A 17 -21.04 -9.63 19.53
N GLN A 18 -20.34 -9.30 20.62
CA GLN A 18 -20.72 -8.22 21.53
C GLN A 18 -20.74 -6.86 20.84
N VAL A 19 -19.70 -6.54 20.04
CA VAL A 19 -19.66 -5.28 19.28
C VAL A 19 -20.82 -5.20 18.30
N LEU A 20 -21.12 -6.27 17.56
CA LEU A 20 -22.26 -6.30 16.64
C LEU A 20 -23.60 -6.16 17.37
N GLN A 21 -23.74 -6.76 18.55
CA GLN A 21 -24.92 -6.61 19.40
C GLN A 21 -25.09 -5.15 19.85
N ILE A 22 -24.05 -4.54 20.42
CA ILE A 22 -24.05 -3.13 20.85
C ILE A 22 -24.37 -2.21 19.68
N VAL A 23 -23.74 -2.41 18.52
CA VAL A 23 -24.02 -1.64 17.30
C VAL A 23 -25.50 -1.70 16.93
N ARG A 24 -26.14 -2.87 17.05
CA ARG A 24 -27.54 -3.09 16.71
C ARG A 24 -28.49 -2.47 17.74
N GLU A 25 -28.19 -2.61 19.03
CA GLU A 25 -29.04 -2.16 20.13
C GLU A 25 -28.94 -0.64 20.34
N GLU A 26 -27.75 -0.07 20.19
CA GLU A 26 -27.47 1.34 20.45
C GLU A 26 -27.39 2.19 19.17
N MET A 27 -27.86 1.66 18.04
CA MET A 27 -27.85 2.39 16.79
C MET A 27 -28.55 3.74 16.98
N PRO A 28 -27.93 4.87 16.60
CA PRO A 28 -28.46 6.21 16.83
C PRO A 28 -29.59 6.52 15.84
N ILE A 29 -30.62 5.66 15.79
CA ILE A 29 -31.77 5.78 14.89
C ILE A 29 -32.48 7.09 15.20
N GLY A 30 -32.60 7.95 14.20
CA GLY A 30 -33.24 9.26 14.32
C GLY A 30 -32.39 10.33 15.02
N LYS A 31 -31.17 10.01 15.49
CA LYS A 31 -30.25 11.04 16.00
C LYS A 31 -29.49 11.70 14.86
N THR A 32 -29.13 12.96 15.04
CA THR A 32 -28.33 13.74 14.10
C THR A 32 -27.36 14.65 14.85
N GLY A 33 -26.41 15.24 14.14
CA GLY A 33 -25.48 16.17 14.75
C GLY A 33 -24.61 15.50 15.81
N THR A 34 -24.26 16.25 16.85
CA THR A 34 -23.33 15.79 17.88
C THR A 34 -23.88 14.70 18.80
N ASP A 35 -25.18 14.38 18.70
CA ASP A 35 -25.83 13.30 19.46
C ASP A 35 -25.39 11.91 19.02
N ILE A 36 -24.77 11.79 17.84
CA ILE A 36 -24.10 10.57 17.35
C ILE A 36 -22.67 10.57 17.89
N SER A 37 -22.37 9.86 18.97
CA SER A 37 -21.03 9.91 19.60
C SER A 37 -19.88 9.54 18.63
N GLU A 38 -18.71 10.17 18.81
CA GLU A 38 -17.51 9.86 18.01
C GLU A 38 -17.08 8.39 18.18
N SER A 39 -17.21 7.86 19.40
CA SER A 39 -16.88 6.47 19.71
C SER A 39 -17.73 5.48 18.92
N TYR A 40 -19.01 5.80 18.68
CA TYR A 40 -19.89 4.95 17.90
C TYR A 40 -19.45 4.92 16.42
N VAL A 41 -19.11 6.07 15.84
CA VAL A 41 -18.60 6.13 14.46
C VAL A 41 -17.26 5.40 14.34
N ALA A 42 -16.36 5.59 15.31
CA ALA A 42 -15.06 4.92 15.36
C ALA A 42 -15.20 3.39 15.49
N MET A 43 -16.20 2.89 16.24
CA MET A 43 -16.49 1.46 16.34
C MET A 43 -16.89 0.86 14.99
N ILE A 44 -17.82 1.50 14.26
CA ILE A 44 -18.22 1.06 12.91
C ILE A 44 -17.05 1.11 11.94
N ALA A 45 -16.24 2.17 12.01
CA ALA A 45 -15.03 2.32 11.20
C ALA A 45 -14.03 1.17 11.48
N GLY A 46 -13.81 0.85 12.76
CA GLY A 46 -12.93 -0.23 13.20
C GLY A 46 -13.37 -1.61 12.72
N LEU A 47 -14.68 -1.88 12.66
CA LEU A 47 -15.20 -3.11 12.04
C LEU A 47 -14.78 -3.21 10.57
N GLY A 48 -14.80 -2.10 9.81
CA GLY A 48 -14.34 -2.07 8.42
C GLY A 48 -12.86 -2.45 8.27
N VAL A 49 -12.01 -1.95 9.17
CA VAL A 49 -10.58 -2.32 9.21
C VAL A 49 -10.39 -3.80 9.53
N ALA A 50 -11.09 -4.29 10.57
CA ALA A 50 -10.97 -5.68 10.98
C ALA A 50 -11.46 -6.64 9.88
N GLU A 51 -12.57 -6.34 9.21
CA GLU A 51 -13.04 -7.13 8.06
C GLU A 51 -12.03 -7.10 6.90
N THR A 52 -11.35 -5.97 6.68
CA THR A 52 -10.26 -5.88 5.70
C THR A 52 -9.10 -6.82 6.07
N TRP A 53 -8.70 -6.83 7.34
CA TRP A 53 -7.63 -7.69 7.85
C TRP A 53 -8.01 -9.18 7.88
N MET A 54 -9.30 -9.51 7.87
CA MET A 54 -9.78 -10.89 7.76
C MET A 54 -10.01 -11.34 6.31
N GLY A 55 -9.90 -10.42 5.34
CA GLY A 55 -10.16 -10.70 3.92
C GLY A 55 -11.65 -10.65 3.53
N ASN A 56 -12.52 -10.15 4.41
CA ASN A 56 -13.96 -9.99 4.17
C ASN A 56 -14.25 -8.63 3.51
N PHE A 57 -13.68 -8.42 2.32
CA PHE A 57 -13.68 -7.09 1.70
C PHE A 57 -15.09 -6.56 1.39
N THR A 58 -16.07 -7.43 1.10
CA THR A 58 -17.48 -7.01 0.94
C THR A 58 -18.05 -6.40 2.22
N ASN A 59 -17.83 -7.03 3.38
CA ASN A 59 -18.27 -6.48 4.67
C ASN A 59 -17.48 -5.22 5.03
N ALA A 60 -16.17 -5.21 4.76
CA ALA A 60 -15.33 -4.03 4.96
C ALA A 60 -15.88 -2.81 4.21
N LYS A 61 -16.31 -3.00 2.96
CA LYS A 61 -16.99 -1.96 2.17
C LYS A 61 -18.29 -1.51 2.82
N HIS A 62 -19.15 -2.44 3.26
CA HIS A 62 -20.40 -2.08 3.93
C HIS A 62 -20.17 -1.25 5.21
N HIS A 63 -19.17 -1.61 6.02
CA HIS A 63 -18.82 -0.85 7.22
C HIS A 63 -18.21 0.51 6.88
N LYS A 64 -17.36 0.62 5.83
CA LYS A 64 -16.90 1.91 5.30
C LYS A 64 -18.09 2.79 4.92
N ASP A 65 -19.02 2.27 4.12
CA ASP A 65 -20.17 3.04 3.64
C ASP A 65 -21.09 3.47 4.80
N ALA A 66 -21.26 2.60 5.81
CA ALA A 66 -21.99 2.92 7.03
C ALA A 66 -21.30 4.02 7.86
N MET A 67 -19.98 3.94 8.02
CA MET A 67 -19.17 4.99 8.67
C MET A 67 -19.35 6.34 7.97
N LEU A 68 -19.27 6.38 6.63
CA LEU A 68 -19.45 7.61 5.85
C LEU A 68 -20.83 8.23 6.04
N LYS A 69 -21.89 7.40 6.07
CA LYS A 69 -23.26 7.86 6.37
C LYS A 69 -23.37 8.44 7.77
N LEU A 70 -22.72 7.85 8.76
CA LEU A 70 -22.69 8.38 10.14
C LEU A 70 -21.89 9.69 10.25
N VAL A 71 -20.77 9.81 9.54
CA VAL A 71 -20.01 11.07 9.44
C VAL A 71 -20.89 12.17 8.85
N ALA A 72 -21.62 11.88 7.77
CA ALA A 72 -22.57 12.83 7.18
C ALA A 72 -23.71 13.19 8.16
N ALA A 73 -24.32 12.20 8.81
CA ALA A 73 -25.41 12.41 9.77
C ALA A 73 -24.99 13.19 11.03
N ARG A 74 -23.71 13.08 11.44
CA ARG A 74 -23.13 13.87 12.55
C ARG A 74 -22.90 15.34 12.19
N GLY A 75 -23.01 15.71 10.91
CA GLY A 75 -22.78 17.08 10.42
C GLY A 75 -21.48 17.25 9.64
N GLY A 76 -20.82 16.16 9.26
CA GLY A 76 -19.63 16.15 8.41
C GLY A 76 -18.33 15.81 9.14
N PHE A 77 -17.25 15.65 8.38
CA PHE A 77 -15.97 15.19 8.91
C PHE A 77 -15.32 16.19 9.89
N SER A 78 -15.59 17.48 9.75
CA SER A 78 -15.07 18.54 10.62
C SER A 78 -15.67 18.53 12.03
N THR A 79 -16.74 17.77 12.30
CA THR A 79 -17.36 17.67 13.63
C THR A 79 -16.64 16.71 14.58
N PHE A 80 -15.54 16.11 14.12
CA PHE A 80 -14.73 15.18 14.89
C PHE A 80 -13.45 15.85 15.38
N GLY A 81 -12.93 15.47 16.55
CA GLY A 81 -11.59 15.87 16.99
C GLY A 81 -10.50 15.40 16.03
N SER A 82 -9.33 16.06 16.02
CA SER A 82 -8.24 15.79 15.06
C SER A 82 -7.77 14.32 15.05
N MET A 83 -7.67 13.69 16.23
CA MET A 83 -7.31 12.28 16.34
C MET A 83 -8.40 11.37 15.73
N ALA A 84 -9.68 11.67 15.99
CA ALA A 84 -10.80 10.91 15.45
C ALA A 84 -10.89 11.07 13.92
N GLN A 85 -10.69 12.29 13.40
CA GLN A 85 -10.60 12.52 11.96
C GLN A 85 -9.53 11.63 11.32
N ARG A 86 -8.32 11.64 11.87
CA ARG A 86 -7.22 10.80 11.39
C ARG A 86 -7.52 9.30 11.48
N ALA A 87 -8.11 8.85 12.59
CA ALA A 87 -8.50 7.45 12.75
C ALA A 87 -9.53 7.02 11.69
N LEU A 88 -10.58 7.82 11.48
CA LEU A 88 -11.60 7.57 10.45
C LEU A 88 -11.02 7.54 9.04
N LYS A 89 -10.04 8.42 8.76
CA LYS A 89 -9.30 8.42 7.49
C LYS A 89 -8.60 7.10 7.22
N TRP A 90 -7.82 6.62 8.17
CA TRP A 90 -7.17 5.32 8.01
C TRP A 90 -8.19 4.18 7.91
N CYS A 91 -9.29 4.25 8.66
CA CYS A 91 -10.37 3.28 8.54
C CYS A 91 -11.02 3.26 7.14
N GLU A 92 -11.08 4.41 6.47
CA GLU A 92 -11.46 4.48 5.05
C GLU A 92 -10.37 3.90 4.12
N PHE A 93 -9.10 4.21 4.37
CA PHE A 93 -7.99 3.84 3.49
C PHE A 93 -7.84 2.32 3.34
N TYR A 94 -7.96 1.55 4.42
CA TYR A 94 -7.84 0.08 4.38
C TYR A 94 -8.73 -0.60 3.32
N PRO A 95 -10.07 -0.45 3.36
CA PRO A 95 -10.95 -1.01 2.34
C PRO A 95 -10.74 -0.35 0.97
N CYS A 96 -10.42 0.95 0.90
CA CYS A 96 -10.12 1.61 -0.37
C CYS A 96 -8.91 1.02 -1.08
N ALA A 97 -7.83 0.75 -0.35
CA ALA A 97 -6.61 0.14 -0.87
C ALA A 97 -6.88 -1.26 -1.43
N CYS A 98 -7.67 -2.07 -0.72
CA CYS A 98 -7.92 -3.46 -1.12
C CYS A 98 -8.93 -3.59 -2.26
N LEU A 99 -9.86 -2.65 -2.37
CA LEU A 99 -10.94 -2.70 -3.36
C LEU A 99 -10.73 -1.71 -4.52
N THR A 100 -9.60 -0.99 -4.51
CA THR A 100 -9.29 0.11 -5.44
C THR A 100 -10.48 1.07 -5.54
N LEU A 101 -10.89 1.61 -4.38
CA LEU A 101 -11.98 2.59 -4.27
C LEU A 101 -11.41 3.98 -4.06
N ARG A 102 -12.09 4.99 -4.59
CA ARG A 102 -11.78 6.39 -4.27
C ARG A 102 -12.09 6.68 -2.79
N PRO A 103 -11.17 7.32 -2.05
CA PRO A 103 -11.48 7.85 -0.72
C PRO A 103 -12.42 9.06 -0.85
N THR A 104 -13.37 9.20 0.07
CA THR A 104 -14.41 10.25 0.02
C THR A 104 -14.31 11.24 1.17
N LEU A 105 -13.66 10.89 2.29
CA LEU A 105 -13.41 11.86 3.35
C LEU A 105 -12.49 12.99 2.83
N PRO A 106 -12.65 14.24 3.30
CA PRO A 106 -11.75 15.35 2.93
C PRO A 106 -10.30 15.10 3.33
N GLN A 107 -9.33 15.62 2.57
CA GLN A 107 -7.91 15.57 2.94
C GLN A 107 -7.66 16.24 4.30
N LEU A 108 -6.69 15.73 5.05
CA LEU A 108 -6.24 16.33 6.30
C LEU A 108 -5.17 17.38 6.02
N PRO A 109 -5.05 18.43 6.84
CA PRO A 109 -3.99 19.43 6.69
C PRO A 109 -2.60 18.79 6.76
N VAL A 110 -1.74 19.12 5.81
CA VAL A 110 -0.33 18.70 5.80
C VAL A 110 0.50 19.69 6.61
N HIS A 111 1.25 19.19 7.59
CA HIS A 111 2.16 20.02 8.38
C HIS A 111 3.48 20.26 7.63
N HIS A 112 4.09 21.41 7.90
CA HIS A 112 5.40 21.74 7.33
C HIS A 112 6.48 20.78 7.83
N LEU A 113 7.29 20.29 6.89
CA LEU A 113 8.45 19.46 7.14
C LEU A 113 9.68 20.32 7.45
N HIS A 114 10.63 19.73 8.18
CA HIS A 114 11.94 20.35 8.37
C HIS A 114 12.67 20.49 7.00
N PRO A 115 13.35 21.61 6.71
CA PRO A 115 14.05 21.82 5.44
C PRO A 115 15.04 20.71 5.06
N ASP A 116 15.76 20.15 6.04
CA ASP A 116 16.70 19.05 5.78
C ASP A 116 16.00 17.77 5.32
N VAL A 117 14.79 17.49 5.82
CA VAL A 117 13.98 16.36 5.36
C VAL A 117 13.58 16.60 3.90
N ILE A 118 13.08 17.80 3.58
CA ILE A 118 12.72 18.19 2.21
C ILE A 118 13.92 18.05 1.27
N LYS A 119 15.09 18.57 1.66
CA LYS A 119 16.32 18.50 0.87
C LYS A 119 16.78 17.05 0.63
N THR A 120 16.74 16.22 1.67
CA THR A 120 17.16 14.82 1.60
C THR A 120 16.18 14.01 0.75
N ALA A 121 14.88 14.19 0.97
CA ALA A 121 13.82 13.57 0.18
C ALA A 121 13.92 13.99 -1.28
N GLY A 122 14.12 15.28 -1.57
CA GLY A 122 14.33 15.79 -2.93
C GLY A 122 15.54 15.18 -3.64
N THR A 123 16.62 14.90 -2.90
CA THR A 123 17.80 14.22 -3.47
C THR A 123 17.50 12.76 -3.81
N GLY A 124 16.78 12.03 -2.94
CA GLY A 124 16.33 10.66 -3.23
C GLY A 124 15.33 10.60 -4.38
N HIS A 125 14.37 11.52 -4.37
CA HIS A 125 13.35 11.68 -5.40
C HIS A 125 13.96 11.88 -6.79
N ARG A 126 14.92 12.80 -6.95
CA ARG A 126 15.61 13.00 -8.24
C ARG A 126 16.26 11.72 -8.76
N ARG A 127 16.92 10.95 -7.90
CA ARG A 127 17.49 9.65 -8.30
C ARG A 127 16.41 8.68 -8.78
N THR A 128 15.23 8.68 -8.17
CA THR A 128 14.11 7.85 -8.66
C THR A 128 13.63 8.32 -10.03
N MET A 129 13.50 9.62 -10.25
CA MET A 129 13.00 10.15 -11.51
C MET A 129 13.98 9.93 -12.67
N GLU A 130 15.29 9.92 -12.41
CA GLU A 130 16.33 9.52 -13.41
C GLU A 130 16.13 8.10 -13.96
N HIS A 131 15.34 7.27 -13.27
CA HIS A 131 15.06 5.88 -13.65
C HIS A 131 13.72 5.70 -14.39
N LEU A 132 12.95 6.77 -14.57
CA LEU A 132 11.57 6.77 -15.10
C LEU A 132 11.45 7.59 -16.40
N PRO A 133 10.37 7.40 -17.19
CA PRO A 133 10.13 8.19 -18.40
C PRO A 133 9.90 9.68 -18.07
N ASP A 134 10.45 10.58 -18.88
CA ASP A 134 10.32 12.04 -18.71
C ASP A 134 8.84 12.50 -18.68
N GLN A 135 7.95 11.79 -19.38
CA GLN A 135 6.51 12.08 -19.40
C GLN A 135 5.87 12.00 -18.01
N LEU A 136 6.50 11.31 -17.06
CA LEU A 136 6.00 11.16 -15.70
C LEU A 136 6.39 12.33 -14.79
N GLU A 137 7.26 13.25 -15.23
CA GLU A 137 7.64 14.43 -14.43
C GLU A 137 6.44 15.34 -14.10
N GLU A 138 5.46 15.43 -14.99
CA GLU A 138 4.26 16.26 -14.76
C GLU A 138 3.10 15.49 -14.12
N SER A 139 3.29 14.20 -13.83
CA SER A 139 2.24 13.33 -13.28
C SER A 139 2.16 13.38 -11.75
N GLU A 140 1.03 12.92 -11.18
CA GLU A 140 0.89 12.75 -9.72
C GLU A 140 1.93 11.75 -9.15
N LEU A 141 2.45 10.84 -9.96
CA LEU A 141 3.49 9.90 -9.55
C LEU A 141 4.75 10.62 -9.07
N ASN A 142 5.13 11.75 -9.68
CA ASN A 142 6.24 12.59 -9.22
C ASN A 142 6.04 13.01 -7.75
N MET A 143 4.89 13.63 -7.46
CA MET A 143 4.56 14.08 -6.11
C MET A 143 4.49 12.90 -5.12
N ILE A 144 3.88 11.79 -5.52
CA ILE A 144 3.78 10.56 -4.73
C ILE A 144 5.18 10.05 -4.36
N PHE A 145 6.13 9.98 -5.30
CA PHE A 145 7.48 9.49 -4.98
C PHE A 145 8.28 10.47 -4.12
N PHE A 146 8.11 11.78 -4.30
CA PHE A 146 8.69 12.76 -3.38
C PHE A 146 8.21 12.57 -1.93
N GLN A 147 6.90 12.40 -1.75
CA GLN A 147 6.30 12.15 -0.44
C GLN A 147 6.70 10.77 0.11
N LEU A 148 6.81 9.76 -0.74
CA LEU A 148 7.23 8.42 -0.33
C LEU A 148 8.69 8.40 0.16
N HIS A 149 9.59 9.14 -0.48
CA HIS A 149 10.95 9.39 0.03
C HIS A 149 10.93 10.11 1.37
N THR A 150 10.08 11.12 1.53
CA THR A 150 9.90 11.81 2.81
C THR A 150 9.50 10.82 3.90
N VAL A 151 8.49 9.99 3.64
CA VAL A 151 8.01 8.98 4.59
C VAL A 151 9.10 7.95 4.92
N ALA A 152 9.88 7.51 3.93
CA ALA A 152 10.95 6.54 4.12
C ALA A 152 12.09 7.08 5.02
N LEU A 153 12.37 8.39 4.99
CA LEU A 153 13.41 9.04 5.79
C LEU A 153 12.99 9.30 7.23
N VAL A 154 11.73 9.70 7.44
CA VAL A 154 11.31 10.37 8.68
C VAL A 154 11.24 9.44 9.90
N GLN A 155 11.15 8.13 9.71
CA GLN A 155 11.31 7.16 10.81
C GLN A 155 12.69 7.22 11.51
N LEU A 156 13.61 8.05 11.02
CA LEU A 156 14.94 8.24 11.60
C LEU A 156 15.13 9.58 12.33
N SER A 157 14.29 10.61 12.15
CA SER A 157 14.70 11.98 12.58
C SER A 157 13.65 13.07 12.84
N ALA A 158 12.35 12.92 12.56
CA ALA A 158 11.40 14.05 12.69
C ALA A 158 10.35 13.89 13.82
N PRO A 159 9.72 14.99 14.29
CA PRO A 159 8.57 14.93 15.20
C PRO A 159 7.41 14.14 14.59
N GLN A 160 6.79 13.27 15.38
CA GLN A 160 5.73 12.36 14.92
C GLN A 160 4.52 13.05 14.21
N PRO A 161 4.07 14.27 14.58
CA PRO A 161 2.90 14.89 13.94
C PRO A 161 3.12 15.26 12.46
N ALA A 162 4.30 15.78 12.10
CA ALA A 162 4.57 16.17 10.72
C ALA A 162 4.60 14.96 9.79
N PHE A 163 5.23 13.88 10.25
CA PHE A 163 5.25 12.59 9.55
C PHE A 163 3.85 12.05 9.26
N ALA A 164 3.02 12.00 10.31
CA ALA A 164 1.66 11.51 10.24
C ALA A 164 0.88 12.22 9.13
N SER A 165 0.95 13.55 9.07
CA SER A 165 0.23 14.33 8.06
C SER A 165 0.69 14.07 6.62
N VAL A 166 1.99 13.86 6.39
CA VAL A 166 2.51 13.53 5.05
C VAL A 166 2.10 12.12 4.63
N LEU A 167 2.12 11.17 5.56
CA LEU A 167 1.67 9.81 5.30
C LEU A 167 0.16 9.79 4.97
N ASP A 168 -0.64 10.57 5.70
CA ASP A 168 -2.08 10.66 5.48
C ASP A 168 -2.41 11.27 4.10
N ASP A 169 -1.66 12.30 3.65
CA ASP A 169 -1.81 12.89 2.31
C ASP A 169 -1.32 11.97 1.19
N LEU A 170 -0.16 11.33 1.39
CA LEU A 170 0.41 10.37 0.45
C LEU A 170 -0.56 9.22 0.17
N GLU A 171 -1.10 8.59 1.22
CA GLU A 171 -2.06 7.50 1.06
C GLU A 171 -3.34 7.98 0.36
N HIS A 172 -3.82 9.19 0.69
CA HIS A 172 -4.98 9.73 0.00
C HIS A 172 -4.75 9.92 -1.51
N ARG A 173 -3.61 10.52 -1.90
CA ARG A 173 -3.23 10.73 -3.30
C ARG A 173 -3.06 9.41 -4.04
N LEU A 174 -2.35 8.46 -3.44
CA LEU A 174 -2.17 7.12 -3.98
C LEU A 174 -3.51 6.44 -4.28
N LEU A 175 -4.47 6.50 -3.35
CA LEU A 175 -5.77 5.85 -3.55
C LEU A 175 -6.63 6.54 -4.60
N VAL A 176 -6.56 7.87 -4.71
CA VAL A 176 -7.22 8.61 -5.80
C VAL A 176 -6.62 8.20 -7.14
N GLU A 177 -5.29 8.18 -7.24
CA GLU A 177 -4.58 7.86 -8.47
C GLU A 177 -4.76 6.40 -8.89
N LEU A 178 -4.74 5.46 -7.94
CA LEU A 178 -5.01 4.04 -8.20
C LEU A 178 -6.44 3.83 -8.72
N PHE A 179 -7.40 4.57 -8.19
CA PHE A 179 -8.78 4.54 -8.67
C PHE A 179 -8.89 5.12 -10.09
N GLU A 180 -8.29 6.28 -10.35
CA GLU A 180 -8.34 6.93 -11.66
C GLU A 180 -7.63 6.09 -12.73
N GLN A 181 -6.50 5.47 -12.40
CA GLN A 181 -5.79 4.55 -13.30
C GLN A 181 -6.60 3.28 -13.59
N LYS A 182 -7.33 2.76 -12.61
CA LYS A 182 -8.25 1.62 -12.82
C LYS A 182 -9.38 2.00 -13.78
N GLU A 183 -10.04 3.14 -13.56
CA GLU A 183 -11.12 3.62 -14.44
C GLU A 183 -10.61 3.87 -15.86
N LYS A 184 -9.42 4.47 -16.01
CA LYS A 184 -8.76 4.66 -17.31
C LYS A 184 -8.54 3.33 -18.03
N PHE A 185 -8.00 2.32 -17.33
CA PHE A 185 -7.74 1.00 -17.90
C PHE A 185 -9.04 0.26 -18.28
N GLU A 186 -10.08 0.36 -17.46
CA GLU A 186 -11.39 -0.25 -17.75
C GLU A 186 -12.11 0.44 -18.93
N ALA A 187 -11.97 1.76 -19.06
CA ALA A 187 -12.51 2.52 -20.19
C ALA A 187 -11.73 2.30 -21.49
N SER A 188 -10.41 2.20 -21.41
CA SER A 188 -9.53 2.00 -22.56
C SER A 188 -8.25 1.27 -22.15
N PRO A 189 -8.18 -0.05 -22.38
CA PRO A 189 -6.95 -0.82 -22.18
C PRO A 189 -5.86 -0.31 -23.14
N SER A 190 -4.93 0.46 -22.59
CA SER A 190 -3.78 0.98 -23.34
C SER A 190 -2.70 -0.08 -23.43
N ALA A 191 -2.07 -0.20 -24.60
CA ALA A 191 -0.87 -1.00 -24.80
C ALA A 191 0.42 -0.16 -24.65
N ASP A 192 0.32 1.11 -24.22
CA ASP A 192 1.46 1.99 -24.01
C ASP A 192 2.35 1.46 -22.87
N PRO A 193 3.64 1.16 -23.13
CA PRO A 193 4.58 0.77 -22.08
C PRO A 193 4.68 1.79 -20.94
N THR A 194 4.43 3.07 -21.19
CA THR A 194 4.43 4.14 -20.18
C THR A 194 3.30 3.93 -19.16
N ASP A 195 2.11 3.53 -19.61
CA ASP A 195 0.97 3.22 -18.73
C ASP A 195 1.27 1.99 -17.85
N LEU A 196 2.00 1.00 -18.38
CA LEU A 196 2.48 -0.16 -17.62
C LEU A 196 3.47 0.25 -16.52
N VAL A 197 4.46 1.08 -16.86
CA VAL A 197 5.42 1.62 -15.89
C VAL A 197 4.69 2.40 -14.81
N TYR A 198 3.78 3.29 -15.21
CA TYR A 198 2.98 4.09 -14.30
C TYR A 198 2.21 3.23 -13.29
N ALA A 199 1.40 2.29 -13.78
CA ALA A 199 0.60 1.41 -12.94
C ALA A 199 1.46 0.52 -12.03
N GLY A 200 2.58 -0.01 -12.54
CA GLY A 200 3.50 -0.84 -11.77
C GLY A 200 4.18 -0.07 -10.63
N MET A 201 4.67 1.13 -10.91
CA MET A 201 5.29 2.01 -9.91
C MET A 201 4.28 2.48 -8.86
N LEU A 202 3.07 2.83 -9.28
CA LEU A 202 1.99 3.27 -8.39
C LEU A 202 1.55 2.16 -7.42
N GLN A 203 1.34 0.95 -7.93
CA GLN A 203 0.99 -0.20 -7.10
C GLN A 203 2.14 -0.61 -6.16
N ALA A 204 3.39 -0.52 -6.61
CA ALA A 204 4.55 -0.73 -5.74
C ALA A 204 4.66 0.36 -4.65
N ALA A 205 4.38 1.62 -4.96
CA ALA A 205 4.34 2.70 -3.98
C ALA A 205 3.29 2.44 -2.88
N GLN A 206 2.09 1.99 -3.24
CA GLN A 206 1.06 1.55 -2.30
C GLN A 206 1.55 0.44 -1.37
N MET A 207 2.19 -0.59 -1.94
CA MET A 207 2.79 -1.69 -1.17
C MET A 207 3.90 -1.19 -0.24
N CYS A 208 4.65 -0.18 -0.67
CA CYS A 208 5.69 0.45 0.12
C CYS A 208 5.12 1.19 1.33
N VAL A 209 4.02 1.96 1.18
CA VAL A 209 3.33 2.64 2.28
C VAL A 209 2.92 1.65 3.37
N PHE A 210 2.20 0.58 3.01
CA PHE A 210 1.81 -0.46 3.96
C PHE A 210 2.99 -1.25 4.51
N GLY A 211 4.02 -1.46 3.70
CA GLY A 211 5.27 -2.07 4.14
C GLY A 211 5.96 -1.29 5.25
N MET A 212 5.81 0.05 5.26
CA MET A 212 6.37 0.96 6.24
C MET A 212 5.53 1.11 7.53
N MET A 213 4.26 0.69 7.51
CA MET A 213 3.38 0.71 8.66
C MET A 213 3.71 -0.46 9.61
N THR A 214 4.17 -0.15 10.81
CA THR A 214 4.62 -1.16 11.79
C THR A 214 3.47 -1.92 12.48
N PHE A 215 2.23 -1.42 12.37
CA PHE A 215 1.07 -1.94 13.09
C PHE A 215 0.22 -2.91 12.29
N THR A 216 0.39 -2.98 10.97
CA THR A 216 -0.28 -4.00 10.16
C THR A 216 0.39 -5.35 10.37
N ARG A 217 -0.39 -6.35 10.79
CA ARG A 217 0.09 -7.74 10.86
C ARG A 217 0.58 -8.15 9.48
N LYS A 218 1.79 -8.71 9.41
CA LYS A 218 2.45 -9.09 8.14
C LYS A 218 1.64 -10.12 7.32
N GLU A 219 0.75 -10.85 7.97
CA GLU A 219 -0.02 -11.96 7.40
C GLU A 219 -1.43 -11.56 6.93
N THR A 220 -1.75 -10.27 6.82
CA THR A 220 -3.10 -9.84 6.43
C THR A 220 -3.39 -10.18 4.95
N PRO A 221 -4.60 -10.66 4.62
CA PRO A 221 -5.00 -10.99 3.25
C PRO A 221 -4.86 -9.83 2.26
N MET A 222 -4.88 -8.58 2.74
CA MET A 222 -4.65 -7.40 1.90
C MET A 222 -3.32 -7.44 1.16
N TYR A 223 -2.24 -7.98 1.76
CA TYR A 223 -0.96 -8.10 1.07
C TYR A 223 -1.05 -9.08 -0.12
N GLY A 224 -1.93 -10.07 -0.03
CA GLY A 224 -2.26 -10.98 -1.14
C GLY A 224 -2.98 -10.25 -2.26
N VAL A 225 -3.92 -9.37 -1.93
CA VAL A 225 -4.57 -8.49 -2.91
C VAL A 225 -3.54 -7.61 -3.61
N PHE A 226 -2.64 -6.97 -2.86
CA PHE A 226 -1.63 -6.08 -3.44
C PHE A 226 -0.66 -6.83 -4.35
N ALA A 227 -0.13 -7.96 -3.90
CA ALA A 227 0.80 -8.78 -4.69
C ALA A 227 0.13 -9.33 -5.95
N ALA A 228 -1.11 -9.82 -5.85
CA ALA A 228 -1.88 -10.29 -7.00
C ALA A 228 -2.21 -9.16 -7.98
N THR A 229 -2.52 -7.96 -7.48
CA THR A 229 -2.80 -6.78 -8.31
C THR A 229 -1.55 -6.34 -9.06
N LEU A 230 -0.40 -6.23 -8.37
CA LEU A 230 0.86 -5.89 -9.01
C LEU A 230 1.25 -6.93 -10.06
N ARG A 231 1.13 -8.23 -9.74
CA ARG A 231 1.38 -9.29 -10.71
C ARG A 231 0.48 -9.13 -11.93
N ARG A 232 -0.82 -8.95 -11.76
CA ARG A 232 -1.76 -8.76 -12.88
C ARG A 232 -1.39 -7.57 -13.78
N ILE A 233 -0.92 -6.47 -13.21
CA ILE A 233 -0.42 -5.31 -13.97
C ILE A 233 0.79 -5.71 -14.82
N LEU A 234 1.71 -6.48 -14.24
CA LEU A 234 2.98 -6.85 -14.85
C LEU A 234 2.94 -8.16 -15.67
N ASP A 235 1.82 -8.90 -15.65
CA ASP A 235 1.65 -10.19 -16.34
C ASP A 235 1.34 -9.96 -17.82
N VAL A 236 2.26 -9.25 -18.48
CA VAL A 236 2.26 -8.97 -19.91
C VAL A 236 3.41 -9.72 -20.58
N PRO A 237 3.24 -10.17 -21.84
CA PRO A 237 4.32 -10.81 -22.57
C PRO A 237 5.57 -9.92 -22.62
N ASN A 238 6.73 -10.50 -22.33
CA ASN A 238 8.03 -9.81 -22.35
C ASN A 238 8.04 -8.51 -21.51
N VAL A 239 7.48 -8.56 -20.29
CA VAL A 239 7.38 -7.40 -19.38
C VAL A 239 8.71 -6.66 -19.21
N ILE A 240 9.83 -7.37 -19.12
CA ILE A 240 11.16 -6.76 -18.97
C ILE A 240 11.52 -5.91 -20.20
N ASP A 241 11.37 -6.44 -21.40
CA ASP A 241 11.68 -5.70 -22.63
C ASP A 241 10.71 -4.55 -22.86
N THR A 242 9.42 -4.76 -22.58
CA THR A 242 8.40 -3.73 -22.67
C THR A 242 8.70 -2.57 -21.73
N TRP A 243 9.04 -2.84 -20.47
CA TRP A 243 9.43 -1.83 -19.49
C TRP A 243 10.68 -1.05 -19.92
N ARG A 244 11.70 -1.78 -20.39
CA ARG A 244 12.99 -1.20 -20.80
C ARG A 244 12.93 -0.31 -22.03
N LYS A 245 11.83 -0.33 -22.80
CA LYS A 245 11.61 0.61 -23.92
C LYS A 245 11.45 2.05 -23.45
N VAL A 246 10.97 2.26 -22.22
CA VAL A 246 10.60 3.61 -21.73
C VAL A 246 11.19 3.93 -20.36
N ALA A 247 11.59 2.94 -19.56
CA ALA A 247 12.13 3.14 -18.23
C ALA A 247 13.35 2.25 -17.94
N SER A 248 14.08 2.53 -16.87
CA SER A 248 15.27 1.75 -16.49
C SER A 248 14.91 0.33 -16.02
N ALA A 249 15.83 -0.63 -16.20
CA ALA A 249 15.68 -1.97 -15.62
C ALA A 249 15.73 -1.95 -14.08
N GLN A 250 16.41 -0.96 -13.50
CA GLN A 250 16.54 -0.71 -12.08
C GLN A 250 15.19 -0.40 -11.41
N SER A 251 14.35 0.41 -12.08
CA SER A 251 13.00 0.69 -11.59
C SER A 251 12.13 -0.57 -11.54
N LEU A 252 12.17 -1.41 -12.59
CA LEU A 252 11.45 -2.69 -12.57
C LEU A 252 12.01 -3.65 -11.51
N LEU A 253 13.33 -3.66 -11.28
CA LEU A 253 13.94 -4.47 -10.23
C LEU A 253 13.42 -4.06 -8.85
N TRP A 254 13.26 -2.75 -8.59
CA TRP A 254 12.66 -2.25 -7.36
C TRP A 254 11.19 -2.68 -7.24
N VAL A 255 10.41 -2.58 -8.32
CA VAL A 255 9.00 -3.04 -8.35
C VAL A 255 8.88 -4.52 -8.01
N PHE A 256 9.69 -5.40 -8.61
CA PHE A 256 9.68 -6.83 -8.28
C PHE A 256 10.15 -7.11 -6.86
N PHE A 257 11.13 -6.37 -6.35
CA PHE A 257 11.55 -6.48 -4.96
C PHE A 257 10.40 -6.13 -4.00
N ILE A 258 9.69 -5.03 -4.22
CA ILE A 258 8.53 -4.64 -3.40
C ILE A 258 7.40 -5.66 -3.51
N GLY A 259 7.14 -6.15 -4.72
CA GLY A 259 6.20 -7.23 -5.03
C GLY A 259 6.48 -8.47 -4.20
N TRP A 260 7.70 -8.99 -4.29
CA TRP A 260 8.15 -10.13 -3.51
C TRP A 260 8.14 -9.86 -2.00
N SER A 261 8.70 -8.74 -1.54
CA SER A 261 8.81 -8.41 -0.12
C SER A 261 7.45 -8.27 0.55
N THR A 262 6.41 -7.96 -0.21
CA THR A 262 5.04 -7.90 0.27
C THR A 262 4.39 -9.28 0.22
N GLY A 263 4.51 -9.98 -0.92
CA GLY A 263 3.93 -11.31 -1.12
C GLY A 263 4.50 -12.37 -0.16
N SER A 264 5.80 -12.29 0.15
CA SER A 264 6.50 -13.23 1.05
C SER A 264 6.11 -13.10 2.52
N ARG A 265 5.38 -12.03 2.89
CA ARG A 265 4.85 -11.84 4.25
C ARG A 265 3.57 -12.64 4.50
N LEU A 266 2.92 -13.13 3.45
CA LEU A 266 1.74 -13.98 3.57
C LEU A 266 2.13 -15.34 4.15
N LYS A 267 1.27 -15.90 5.01
CA LYS A 267 1.41 -17.30 5.42
C LYS A 267 1.34 -18.21 4.19
N GLY A 268 2.12 -19.28 4.20
CA GLY A 268 2.22 -20.21 3.07
C GLY A 268 0.91 -20.90 2.69
N ASP A 269 -0.11 -20.86 3.54
CA ASP A 269 -1.46 -21.40 3.28
C ASP A 269 -2.42 -20.39 2.61
N ALA A 270 -2.02 -19.12 2.47
CA ALA A 270 -2.80 -18.14 1.74
C ALA A 270 -2.84 -18.50 0.24
N ALA A 271 -4.05 -18.65 -0.30
CA ALA A 271 -4.26 -19.02 -1.70
C ALA A 271 -3.50 -18.08 -2.67
N GLY A 272 -2.62 -18.66 -3.50
CA GLY A 272 -1.82 -17.94 -4.49
C GLY A 272 -0.59 -17.20 -3.94
N ALA A 273 -0.33 -17.24 -2.63
CA ALA A 273 0.83 -16.56 -2.03
C ALA A 273 2.16 -17.12 -2.56
N LEU A 274 2.31 -18.45 -2.55
CA LEU A 274 3.51 -19.11 -3.06
C LEU A 274 3.71 -18.86 -4.56
N ASP A 275 2.65 -18.94 -5.36
CA ASP A 275 2.71 -18.72 -6.81
C ASP A 275 3.15 -17.29 -7.13
N ASN A 276 2.60 -16.30 -6.42
CA ASN A 276 3.01 -14.91 -6.58
C ASN A 276 4.47 -14.70 -6.16
N ALA A 277 4.88 -15.26 -5.01
CA ALA A 277 6.26 -15.17 -4.54
C ALA A 277 7.25 -15.77 -5.56
N LYS A 278 6.97 -16.98 -6.07
CA LYS A 278 7.78 -17.63 -7.12
C LYS A 278 7.83 -16.81 -8.39
N TRP A 279 6.70 -16.26 -8.83
CA TRP A 279 6.63 -15.40 -10.02
C TRP A 279 7.54 -14.18 -9.90
N PHE A 280 7.46 -13.45 -8.78
CA PHE A 280 8.34 -12.30 -8.53
C PHE A 280 9.82 -12.70 -8.44
N ILE A 281 10.15 -13.82 -7.79
CA ILE A 281 11.55 -14.29 -7.68
C ILE A 281 12.14 -14.60 -9.05
N ARG A 282 11.39 -15.28 -9.93
CA ARG A 282 11.86 -15.60 -11.29
C ARG A 282 12.22 -14.34 -12.06
N HIS A 283 11.31 -13.35 -12.08
CA HIS A 283 11.52 -12.12 -12.83
C HIS A 283 12.60 -11.23 -12.20
N PHE A 284 12.68 -11.20 -10.87
CA PHE A 284 13.77 -10.55 -10.15
C PHE A 284 15.12 -11.16 -10.54
N SER A 285 15.23 -12.50 -10.55
CA SER A 285 16.47 -13.21 -10.91
C SER A 285 16.92 -12.89 -12.33
N SER A 286 15.99 -12.89 -13.29
CA SER A 286 16.28 -12.50 -14.68
C SER A 286 16.78 -11.05 -14.78
N LEU A 287 16.21 -10.11 -14.02
CA LEU A 287 16.71 -8.73 -14.02
C LEU A 287 18.08 -8.57 -13.36
N ILE A 288 18.37 -9.33 -12.29
CA ILE A 288 19.69 -9.33 -11.66
C ILE A 288 20.77 -9.73 -12.69
N GLU A 289 20.48 -10.74 -13.51
CA GLU A 289 21.37 -11.21 -14.58
C GLU A 289 21.52 -10.15 -15.69
N ILE A 290 20.42 -9.53 -16.13
CA ILE A 290 20.43 -8.46 -17.15
C ILE A 290 21.19 -7.22 -16.70
N ILE A 291 21.08 -6.83 -15.42
CA ILE A 291 21.78 -5.66 -14.84
C ILE A 291 23.20 -6.04 -14.37
N GLU A 292 23.56 -7.33 -14.44
CA GLU A 292 24.85 -7.89 -14.02
C GLU A 292 25.20 -7.60 -12.55
N ILE A 293 24.22 -7.66 -11.65
CA ILE A 293 24.46 -7.43 -10.21
C ILE A 293 25.06 -8.69 -9.58
N ARG A 294 26.35 -8.62 -9.23
CA ARG A 294 27.10 -9.76 -8.65
C ARG A 294 27.15 -9.80 -7.13
N GLU A 295 26.80 -8.70 -6.47
CA GLU A 295 26.93 -8.55 -5.02
C GLU A 295 25.70 -7.86 -4.39
N VAL A 296 25.32 -8.31 -3.19
CA VAL A 296 24.23 -7.69 -2.41
C VAL A 296 24.48 -6.21 -2.12
N LYS A 297 25.74 -5.77 -2.06
CA LYS A 297 26.10 -4.36 -1.87
C LYS A 297 25.71 -3.50 -3.07
N SER A 298 25.91 -4.02 -4.28
CA SER A 298 25.49 -3.37 -5.52
C SER A 298 23.97 -3.36 -5.65
N LEU A 299 23.30 -4.47 -5.32
CA LEU A 299 21.84 -4.52 -5.23
C LEU A 299 21.28 -3.47 -4.27
N ARG A 300 21.85 -3.37 -3.06
CA ARG A 300 21.45 -2.38 -2.07
C ARG A 300 21.68 -0.94 -2.54
N ARG A 301 22.69 -0.70 -3.38
CA ARG A 301 22.91 0.62 -4.00
C ARG A 301 21.76 0.96 -4.94
N VAL A 302 21.38 0.04 -5.83
CA VAL A 302 20.23 0.23 -6.75
C VAL A 302 18.94 0.48 -5.97
N MET A 303 18.68 -0.32 -4.92
CA MET A 303 17.45 -0.14 -4.12
C MET A 303 17.37 1.23 -3.41
N ARG A 304 18.50 1.90 -3.15
CA ARG A 304 18.57 3.22 -2.49
C ARG A 304 18.34 4.41 -3.43
N ASP A 305 18.23 4.15 -4.73
CA ASP A 305 17.77 5.16 -5.68
C ASP A 305 16.25 5.37 -5.60
N PHE A 306 15.54 4.42 -4.99
CA PHE A 306 14.10 4.43 -4.74
C PHE A 306 13.79 4.67 -3.26
N PRO A 307 12.52 4.93 -2.88
CA PRO A 307 12.14 5.07 -1.48
C PRO A 307 12.56 3.85 -0.67
N TRP A 308 13.42 4.08 0.33
CA TRP A 308 14.11 3.01 1.03
C TRP A 308 14.24 3.30 2.53
N ASN A 309 13.69 2.41 3.34
CA ASN A 309 13.92 2.38 4.79
C ASN A 309 14.75 1.14 5.16
N PRO A 310 16.00 1.30 5.63
CA PRO A 310 16.89 0.18 5.91
C PRO A 310 16.38 -0.72 7.05
N LYS A 311 15.62 -0.19 8.01
CA LYS A 311 15.05 -0.99 9.11
C LYS A 311 13.99 -1.98 8.63
N ILE A 312 13.37 -1.69 7.48
CA ILE A 312 12.23 -2.43 6.97
C ILE A 312 12.64 -3.37 5.85
N TYR A 313 13.55 -2.93 4.98
CA TYR A 313 13.85 -3.63 3.74
C TYR A 313 15.21 -4.32 3.70
N ASN A 314 16.12 -4.10 4.66
CA ASN A 314 17.40 -4.82 4.67
C ASN A 314 17.21 -6.34 4.80
N ASP A 315 16.37 -6.78 5.75
CA ASP A 315 16.17 -8.21 5.99
C ASP A 315 15.49 -8.89 4.79
N PRO A 316 14.37 -8.37 4.25
CA PRO A 316 13.79 -8.90 3.00
C PRO A 316 14.81 -8.95 1.85
N LEU A 317 15.62 -7.90 1.66
CA LEU A 317 16.60 -7.86 0.58
C LEU A 317 17.67 -8.94 0.74
N ASN A 318 18.18 -9.14 1.95
CA ASN A 318 19.16 -10.18 2.22
C ASN A 318 18.55 -11.58 2.02
N SER A 319 17.30 -11.79 2.45
CA SER A 319 16.58 -13.04 2.22
C SER A 319 16.37 -13.33 0.73
N LEU A 320 15.92 -12.35 -0.05
CA LEU A 320 15.74 -12.50 -1.50
C LEU A 320 17.07 -12.75 -2.22
N TRP A 321 18.13 -12.06 -1.80
CA TRP A 321 19.47 -12.27 -2.34
C TRP A 321 19.97 -13.70 -2.08
N ASN A 322 19.78 -14.22 -0.87
CA ASN A 322 20.14 -15.60 -0.55
C ASN A 322 19.33 -16.60 -1.40
N ILE A 323 18.03 -16.36 -1.58
CA ILE A 323 17.19 -17.17 -2.47
C ILE A 323 17.72 -17.15 -3.91
N TYR A 324 18.14 -15.99 -4.41
CA TYR A 324 18.75 -15.86 -5.74
C TYR A 324 20.07 -16.65 -5.87
N LEU A 325 20.93 -16.61 -4.86
CA LEU A 325 22.19 -17.36 -4.85
C LEU A 325 21.99 -18.88 -4.90
N HIS A 326 20.90 -19.37 -4.31
CA HIS A 326 20.55 -20.80 -4.24
C HIS A 326 19.41 -21.19 -5.19
N ARG A 327 19.17 -20.40 -6.25
CA ARG A 327 18.00 -20.60 -7.13
C ARG A 327 18.00 -21.93 -7.88
N GLU A 328 19.20 -22.47 -8.18
CA GLU A 328 19.38 -23.78 -8.80
C GLU A 328 19.01 -24.92 -7.85
N ASP A 329 19.32 -24.78 -6.55
CA ASP A 329 19.00 -25.79 -5.53
C ASP A 329 17.50 -25.83 -5.17
N LEU A 330 16.78 -24.74 -5.42
CA LEU A 330 15.39 -24.55 -5.01
C LEU A 330 14.36 -24.94 -6.09
N ASP A 331 14.80 -25.50 -7.21
CA ASP A 331 13.95 -25.87 -8.36
C ASP A 331 12.99 -24.72 -8.77
N MET A 332 13.52 -23.50 -8.79
CA MET A 332 12.73 -22.30 -9.09
C MET A 332 12.68 -21.97 -10.58
N THR A 333 13.35 -22.74 -11.43
CA THR A 333 13.34 -22.62 -12.89
C THR A 333 12.00 -22.98 -13.51
#